data_AF-A0A6P0NGA4-F1
#
_entry.id   AF-A0A6P0NGA4-F1
#
_cell.length_a   1.000
_cell.length_b   1.000
_cell.length_c   1.000
_cell.angle_alpha   90.00
_cell.angle_beta   90.00
_cell.angle_gamma   90.00
#
_symmetry.space_group_name_H-M   'P 1'
#
loop_
_entity.id
_entity.type
_entity.pdbx_description
1 polymer ?
#
loop_
_entity_poly.entity_id
_entity_poly.type
_entity_poly.pdbx_seq_one_letter_code
_entity_poly.pdbx_strand_id
1 'polypeptide(L)'
;MDAELLQVIAQVAEQLTAEGKQNRAEVLLGLRSELLDILGISETPTSANPSSQDYLQFLTEVLLATDNSDSDPKVIYPLLGANLDKLDDNFIDILQTWASAKFSEAQAEYIAKVIWEFSNLIQQFPLGNKANNIEIAIAGYKQVLKVFTREIKRESWAAIQTNLGQAYRNRIRGERALNLELAITQYQRALSVYTKSDFPIYWAMTQINLGEAYRNRIHDHKAENLEKAIARYLLALSVYTESNFPYYWAEIQTNLAEAYSQRMLG
;
A
#
# COMPACT_ATOMS: atom_id res chain seq x y z
N MET A 1 9.17 5.85 -30.37
CA MET A 1 10.26 4.85 -30.42
C MET A 1 11.07 5.13 -29.19
N ASP A 2 10.81 4.31 -28.18
CA ASP A 2 10.46 4.85 -26.87
C ASP A 2 11.59 4.71 -25.87
N ALA A 3 11.66 5.65 -24.95
CA ALA A 3 12.59 5.66 -23.81
C ALA A 3 12.71 4.29 -23.10
N GLU A 4 11.66 3.48 -23.18
CA GLU A 4 11.59 2.09 -22.72
C GLU A 4 12.66 1.18 -23.36
N LEU A 5 12.92 1.30 -24.67
CA LEU A 5 13.98 0.53 -25.34
C LEU A 5 15.38 0.94 -24.86
N LEU A 6 15.61 2.25 -24.70
CA LEU A 6 16.89 2.77 -24.20
C LEU A 6 17.14 2.40 -22.73
N GLN A 7 16.06 2.30 -21.94
CA GLN A 7 16.09 1.85 -20.56
C GLN A 7 16.36 0.34 -20.46
N VAL A 8 15.73 -0.47 -21.31
CA VAL A 8 15.99 -1.92 -21.39
C VAL A 8 17.45 -2.19 -21.79
N ILE A 9 18.01 -1.45 -22.75
CA ILE A 9 19.42 -1.59 -23.13
C ILE A 9 20.35 -1.28 -21.95
N ALA A 10 20.04 -0.25 -21.16
CA ALA A 10 20.82 0.12 -19.98
C ALA A 10 20.76 -0.96 -18.88
N GLN A 11 19.56 -1.47 -18.56
CA GLN A 11 19.38 -2.54 -17.56
C GLN A 11 20.09 -3.83 -17.96
N VAL A 12 20.03 -4.20 -19.25
CA VAL A 12 20.71 -5.42 -19.74
C VAL A 12 22.23 -5.24 -19.72
N ALA A 13 22.76 -4.04 -19.99
CA ALA A 13 24.19 -3.77 -19.86
C ALA A 13 24.67 -3.87 -18.41
N GLU A 14 23.88 -3.38 -17.46
CA GLU A 14 24.16 -3.50 -16.03
C GLU A 14 24.18 -4.96 -15.56
N GLN A 15 23.18 -5.75 -15.98
CA GLN A 15 23.15 -7.19 -15.69
C GLN A 15 24.35 -7.93 -16.29
N LEU A 16 24.76 -7.61 -17.52
CA LEU A 16 25.94 -8.22 -18.15
C LEU A 16 27.24 -7.84 -17.43
N THR A 17 27.31 -6.65 -16.84
CA THR A 17 28.44 -6.22 -16.02
C THR A 17 28.48 -7.02 -14.72
N ALA A 18 27.33 -7.21 -14.06
CA ALA A 18 27.21 -8.04 -12.87
C ALA A 18 27.56 -9.52 -13.14
N GLU A 19 27.34 -10.02 -14.35
CA GLU A 19 27.71 -11.36 -14.80
C GLU A 19 29.18 -11.48 -15.29
N GLY A 20 30.00 -10.42 -15.15
CA GLY A 20 31.41 -10.42 -15.56
C GLY A 20 31.62 -10.37 -17.09
N LYS A 21 30.59 -10.04 -17.87
CA LYS A 21 30.62 -9.98 -19.34
C LYS A 21 30.86 -8.55 -19.83
N GLN A 22 31.95 -7.93 -19.36
CA GLN A 22 32.31 -6.52 -19.61
C GLN A 22 32.21 -6.11 -21.09
N ASN A 23 32.83 -6.89 -22.00
CA ASN A 23 32.85 -6.59 -23.43
C ASN A 23 31.44 -6.55 -24.07
N ARG A 24 30.47 -7.29 -23.53
CA ARG A 24 29.10 -7.29 -24.05
C ARG A 24 28.28 -6.12 -23.51
N ALA A 25 28.53 -5.74 -22.26
CA ALA A 25 27.94 -4.54 -21.67
C ALA A 25 28.41 -3.28 -22.41
N GLU A 26 29.71 -3.18 -22.72
CA GLU A 26 30.28 -2.05 -23.47
C GLU A 26 29.68 -1.91 -24.87
N VAL A 27 29.44 -3.02 -25.57
CA VAL A 27 28.78 -3.01 -26.89
C VAL A 27 27.35 -2.48 -26.80
N LEU A 28 26.58 -2.87 -25.78
CA LEU A 28 25.22 -2.38 -25.58
C LEU A 28 25.18 -0.90 -25.22
N LEU A 29 26.12 -0.44 -24.40
CA LEU A 29 26.25 0.99 -24.07
C LEU A 29 26.67 1.82 -25.30
N GLY A 30 27.53 1.28 -26.16
CA GLY A 30 27.88 1.89 -27.45
C GLY A 30 26.67 2.04 -28.38
N LEU A 31 25.88 0.97 -28.54
CA LEU A 31 24.63 0.98 -29.31
C LEU A 31 23.61 1.99 -28.76
N ARG A 32 23.49 2.10 -27.43
CA ARG A 32 22.64 3.10 -26.77
C ARG A 32 23.08 4.52 -27.11
N SER A 33 24.39 4.78 -27.06
CA SER A 33 24.98 6.09 -27.39
C SER A 33 24.72 6.50 -28.84
N GLU A 34 24.89 5.57 -29.79
CA GLU A 34 24.59 5.83 -31.21
C GLU A 34 23.10 6.10 -31.44
N LEU A 35 22.21 5.35 -30.77
CA LEU A 35 20.76 5.56 -30.86
C LEU A 35 20.34 6.93 -30.30
N LEU A 36 20.95 7.38 -29.21
CA LEU A 36 20.70 8.70 -28.63
C LEU A 36 21.07 9.83 -29.61
N ASP A 37 22.22 9.69 -30.28
CA ASP A 37 22.71 10.66 -31.27
C ASP A 37 21.82 10.70 -32.52
N ILE A 38 21.45 9.54 -33.06
CA ILE A 38 20.53 9.42 -34.22
C ILE A 38 19.15 10.06 -33.92
N LEU A 39 18.69 9.95 -32.67
CA LEU A 39 17.38 10.46 -32.27
C LEU A 39 17.41 11.92 -31.79
N GLY A 40 18.59 12.56 -31.72
CA GLY A 40 18.73 13.93 -31.24
C GLY A 40 18.30 14.12 -29.78
N ILE A 41 18.34 13.06 -28.99
CA ILE A 41 17.97 13.08 -27.57
C ILE A 41 19.24 13.46 -26.80
N SER A 42 19.37 14.73 -26.41
CA SER A 42 20.41 15.12 -25.45
C SER A 42 20.08 14.49 -24.10
N GLU A 43 21.02 13.80 -23.46
CA GLU A 43 20.92 13.53 -22.03
C GLU A 43 20.90 14.88 -21.31
N THR A 44 19.70 15.42 -21.06
CA THR A 44 19.55 16.34 -19.94
C THR A 44 19.89 15.50 -18.71
N PRO A 45 20.81 15.93 -17.84
CA PRO A 45 21.04 15.27 -16.56
C PRO A 45 19.81 15.54 -15.68
N THR A 46 18.72 14.82 -15.96
CA THR A 46 17.49 14.87 -15.18
C THR A 46 17.51 13.63 -14.30
N SER A 47 17.87 13.87 -13.04
CA SER A 47 18.02 12.95 -11.91
C SER A 47 18.84 11.70 -12.21
N ALA A 48 20.10 11.69 -11.76
CA ALA A 48 20.76 10.44 -11.46
C ALA A 48 19.79 9.58 -10.62
N ASN A 49 19.46 8.38 -11.10
CA ASN A 49 18.72 7.41 -10.27
C ASN A 49 19.48 7.31 -8.94
N PRO A 50 18.82 7.55 -7.79
CA PRO A 50 19.48 7.42 -6.49
C PRO A 50 20.07 6.00 -6.37
N SER A 51 21.25 5.89 -5.80
CA SER A 51 21.87 4.58 -5.61
C SER A 51 21.01 3.74 -4.66
N SER A 52 21.10 2.40 -4.72
CA SER A 52 20.43 1.53 -3.74
C SER A 52 20.81 1.88 -2.29
N GLN A 53 22.00 2.45 -2.08
CA GLN A 53 22.44 2.96 -0.79
C GLN A 53 21.66 4.21 -0.35
N ASP A 54 21.32 5.11 -1.27
CA ASP A 54 20.51 6.30 -0.97
C ASP A 54 19.08 5.93 -0.57
N TYR A 55 18.48 4.95 -1.25
CA TYR A 55 17.18 4.41 -0.85
C TYR A 55 17.23 3.70 0.50
N LEU A 56 18.29 2.93 0.76
CA LEU A 56 18.47 2.27 2.06
C LEU A 56 18.66 3.29 3.18
N GLN A 57 19.46 4.33 2.96
CA GLN A 57 19.66 5.41 3.92
C GLN A 57 18.32 6.10 4.23
N PHE A 58 17.58 6.48 3.19
CA PHE A 58 16.25 7.08 3.36
C PHE A 58 15.27 6.15 4.10
N LEU A 59 15.25 4.85 3.76
CA LEU A 59 14.44 3.87 4.47
C LEU A 59 14.79 3.82 5.97
N THR A 60 16.09 3.75 6.30
CA THR A 60 16.50 3.70 7.70
C THR A 60 16.18 5.00 8.44
N GLU A 61 16.34 6.15 7.78
CA GLU A 61 16.01 7.45 8.36
C GLU A 61 14.51 7.57 8.66
N VAL A 62 13.64 7.19 7.72
CA VAL A 62 12.19 7.31 7.91
C VAL A 62 11.66 6.31 8.93
N LEU A 63 12.20 5.09 9.00
CA LEU A 63 11.81 4.12 10.03
C LEU A 63 12.30 4.56 11.42
N LEU A 64 13.52 5.09 11.53
CA LEU A 64 14.03 5.63 12.78
C LEU A 64 13.22 6.86 13.24
N ALA A 65 12.85 7.75 12.32
CA ALA A 65 11.99 8.89 12.61
C ALA A 65 10.59 8.44 13.05
N THR A 66 10.04 7.40 12.41
CA THR A 66 8.76 6.80 12.79
C THR A 66 8.78 6.30 14.23
N ASP A 67 9.83 5.56 14.61
CA ASP A 67 9.98 5.05 15.96
C ASP A 67 10.21 6.15 17.00
N ASN A 68 11.16 7.06 16.76
CA ASN A 68 11.53 8.10 17.73
C ASN A 68 10.44 9.16 17.98
N SER A 69 9.47 9.29 17.07
CA SER A 69 8.40 10.29 17.16
C SER A 69 7.04 9.70 17.51
N ASP A 70 6.98 8.41 17.90
CA ASP A 70 5.73 7.68 18.11
C ASP A 70 4.78 7.83 16.89
N SER A 71 5.35 7.78 15.69
CA SER A 71 4.64 7.94 14.42
C SER A 71 3.95 9.30 14.22
N ASP A 72 4.45 10.41 14.79
CA ASP A 72 3.86 11.75 14.60
C ASP A 72 3.96 12.23 13.14
N PRO A 73 2.84 12.38 12.40
CA PRO A 73 2.85 12.86 11.03
C PRO A 73 3.58 14.19 10.84
N LYS A 74 3.64 15.05 11.88
CA LYS A 74 4.35 16.34 11.82
C LYS A 74 5.87 16.18 11.68
N VAL A 75 6.42 15.04 12.08
CA VAL A 75 7.84 14.70 11.93
C VAL A 75 8.07 13.93 10.63
N ILE A 76 7.23 12.93 10.34
CA ILE A 76 7.43 12.04 9.18
C ILE A 76 7.07 12.73 7.85
N TYR A 77 5.97 13.50 7.79
CA TYR A 77 5.49 14.05 6.52
C TYR A 77 6.47 15.05 5.87
N PRO A 78 7.16 15.94 6.62
CA PRO A 78 8.22 16.75 6.04
C PRO A 78 9.37 15.92 5.46
N LEU A 79 9.78 14.84 6.14
CA LEU A 79 10.86 13.95 5.67
C LEU A 79 10.47 13.23 4.38
N LEU A 80 9.24 12.71 4.30
CA LEU A 80 8.68 12.15 3.07
C LEU A 80 8.58 13.20 1.96
N GLY A 81 8.12 14.40 2.29
CA GLY A 81 7.98 15.52 1.35
C GLY A 81 9.29 16.01 0.76
N ALA A 82 10.40 15.87 1.49
CA ALA A 82 11.74 16.18 1.01
C ALA A 82 12.34 15.10 0.09
N ASN A 83 11.75 13.90 0.06
CA ASN A 83 12.27 12.73 -0.64
C ASN A 83 11.23 12.09 -1.58
N LEU A 84 10.37 12.90 -2.18
CA LEU A 84 9.32 12.42 -3.10
C LEU A 84 9.89 11.66 -4.30
N ASP A 85 11.10 12.01 -4.73
CA ASP A 85 11.87 11.33 -5.77
C ASP A 85 12.16 9.86 -5.44
N LYS A 86 12.23 9.52 -4.14
CA LYS A 86 12.51 8.16 -3.67
C LYS A 86 11.24 7.36 -3.36
N LEU A 87 10.04 7.92 -3.52
CA LEU A 87 8.78 7.21 -3.27
C LEU A 87 8.29 6.51 -4.54
N ASP A 88 9.01 5.49 -4.96
CA ASP A 88 8.79 4.73 -6.19
C ASP A 88 8.92 3.21 -5.99
N ASP A 89 8.98 2.45 -7.08
CA ASP A 89 9.05 1.00 -7.05
C ASP A 89 10.40 0.48 -6.51
N ASN A 90 11.50 1.24 -6.66
CA ASN A 90 12.79 0.87 -6.07
C ASN A 90 12.73 0.87 -4.55
N PHE A 91 12.05 1.86 -3.96
CA PHE A 91 11.86 1.91 -2.51
C PHE A 91 11.06 0.72 -1.98
N ILE A 92 10.10 0.20 -2.75
CA ILE A 92 9.36 -1.01 -2.40
C ILE A 92 10.31 -2.20 -2.33
N ASP A 93 11.17 -2.39 -3.33
CA ASP A 93 12.12 -3.50 -3.38
C ASP A 93 13.14 -3.42 -2.25
N ILE A 94 13.64 -2.23 -1.95
CA ILE A 94 14.54 -1.97 -0.83
C ILE A 94 13.86 -2.26 0.52
N LEU A 95 12.64 -1.76 0.74
CA LEU A 95 11.85 -2.05 1.94
C LEU A 95 11.65 -3.55 2.14
N GLN A 96 11.27 -4.27 1.09
CA GLN A 96 11.00 -5.70 1.16
C GLN A 96 12.26 -6.52 1.45
N THR A 97 13.36 -6.19 0.78
CA THR A 97 14.65 -6.86 0.94
C THR A 97 15.20 -6.63 2.34
N TRP A 98 15.22 -5.36 2.77
CA TRP A 98 15.67 -4.96 4.09
C TRP A 98 14.85 -5.61 5.20
N ALA A 99 13.51 -5.55 5.12
CA ALA A 99 12.63 -6.16 6.13
C ALA A 99 12.84 -7.67 6.23
N SER A 100 12.98 -8.36 5.09
CA SER A 100 13.19 -9.81 5.07
C SER A 100 14.51 -10.20 5.74
N ALA A 101 15.58 -9.42 5.55
CA ALA A 101 16.85 -9.63 6.24
C ALA A 101 16.74 -9.35 7.75
N LYS A 102 15.96 -8.35 8.15
CA LYS A 102 15.78 -7.97 9.55
C LYS A 102 14.88 -8.91 10.36
N PHE A 103 13.97 -9.63 9.72
CA PHE A 103 13.09 -10.56 10.43
C PHE A 103 13.77 -11.87 10.86
N SER A 104 15.02 -12.14 10.45
CA SER A 104 15.81 -13.23 11.05
C SER A 104 16.49 -12.85 12.37
N GLU A 105 16.42 -11.58 12.79
CA GLU A 105 17.04 -11.09 14.01
C GLU A 105 16.08 -11.20 15.21
N ALA A 106 16.63 -11.19 16.44
CA ALA A 106 15.84 -11.30 17.68
C ALA A 106 14.78 -10.18 17.87
N GLN A 107 14.88 -9.10 17.09
CA GLN A 107 14.03 -7.91 17.19
C GLN A 107 12.95 -7.85 16.09
N ALA A 108 12.67 -8.97 15.41
CA ALA A 108 11.74 -9.03 14.29
C ALA A 108 10.35 -8.41 14.60
N GLU A 109 9.77 -8.68 15.77
CA GLU A 109 8.48 -8.12 16.17
C GLU A 109 8.50 -6.60 16.30
N TYR A 110 9.58 -6.06 16.88
CA TYR A 110 9.74 -4.62 17.06
C TYR A 110 9.91 -3.92 15.71
N ILE A 111 10.76 -4.46 14.84
CA ILE A 111 10.95 -3.93 13.47
C ILE A 111 9.64 -4.01 12.68
N ALA A 112 8.87 -5.09 12.83
CA ALA A 112 7.57 -5.25 12.18
C ALA A 112 6.56 -4.20 12.67
N LYS A 113 6.58 -3.84 13.97
CA LYS A 113 5.76 -2.75 14.51
C LYS A 113 6.09 -1.41 13.84
N VAL A 114 7.37 -1.05 13.74
CA VAL A 114 7.79 0.22 13.12
C VAL A 114 7.43 0.27 11.64
N ILE A 115 7.61 -0.84 10.91
CA ILE A 115 7.19 -0.94 9.49
C ILE A 115 5.67 -0.77 9.37
N TRP A 116 4.89 -1.36 10.28
CA TRP A 116 3.43 -1.22 10.27
C TRP A 116 2.99 0.24 10.45
N GLU A 117 3.57 0.91 11.44
CA GLU A 117 3.33 2.32 11.72
C GLU A 117 3.69 3.22 10.53
N PHE A 118 4.87 3.01 9.94
CA PHE A 118 5.28 3.70 8.72
C PHE A 118 4.32 3.44 7.56
N SER A 119 3.85 2.20 7.40
CA SER A 119 2.89 1.82 6.35
C SER A 119 1.56 2.56 6.50
N ASN A 120 1.10 2.77 7.74
CA ASN A 120 -0.11 3.56 8.02
C ASN A 120 0.07 5.03 7.63
N LEU A 121 1.26 5.59 7.88
CA LEU A 121 1.60 6.98 7.56
C LEU A 121 1.71 7.19 6.04
N ILE A 122 2.48 6.36 5.34
CA ILE A 122 2.66 6.51 3.89
C ILE A 122 1.35 6.30 3.13
N GLN A 123 0.46 5.41 3.59
CA GLN A 123 -0.87 5.24 3.00
C GLN A 123 -1.71 6.54 3.05
N GLN A 124 -1.56 7.33 4.13
CA GLN A 124 -2.31 8.57 4.37
C GLN A 124 -1.56 9.81 3.89
N PHE A 125 -0.31 9.66 3.44
CA PHE A 125 0.53 10.77 3.04
C PHE A 125 -0.05 11.47 1.79
N PRO A 126 -0.37 12.78 1.87
CA PRO A 126 -1.14 13.45 0.83
C PRO A 126 -0.29 13.95 -0.35
N LEU A 127 1.04 13.95 -0.23
CA LEU A 127 1.95 14.47 -1.26
C LEU A 127 2.59 13.34 -2.07
N GLY A 128 3.14 13.70 -3.22
CA GLY A 128 3.79 12.75 -4.13
C GLY A 128 2.80 11.91 -4.95
N ASN A 129 3.30 10.80 -5.48
CA ASN A 129 2.49 9.90 -6.27
C ASN A 129 1.66 8.98 -5.35
N LYS A 130 0.36 9.26 -5.24
CA LYS A 130 -0.58 8.46 -4.43
C LYS A 130 -0.58 6.98 -4.78
N ALA A 131 -0.38 6.61 -6.04
CA ALA A 131 -0.32 5.20 -6.43
C ALA A 131 0.90 4.52 -5.79
N ASN A 132 2.07 5.15 -5.84
CA ASN A 132 3.29 4.63 -5.24
C ASN A 132 3.16 4.54 -3.71
N ASN A 133 2.62 5.58 -3.06
CA ASN A 133 2.40 5.59 -1.61
C ASN A 133 1.54 4.39 -1.15
N ILE A 134 0.50 4.06 -1.91
CA ILE A 134 -0.36 2.89 -1.62
C ILE A 134 0.40 1.57 -1.84
N GLU A 135 1.20 1.43 -2.90
CA GLU A 135 1.99 0.22 -3.12
C GLU A 135 3.06 0.02 -2.02
N ILE A 136 3.70 1.11 -1.57
CA ILE A 136 4.65 1.08 -0.44
C ILE A 136 3.95 0.59 0.84
N ALA A 137 2.77 1.13 1.15
CA ALA A 137 1.99 0.67 2.30
C ALA A 137 1.61 -0.82 2.19
N ILE A 138 1.13 -1.25 1.01
CA ILE A 138 0.80 -2.66 0.75
C ILE A 138 2.02 -3.56 0.96
N ALA A 139 3.19 -3.16 0.45
CA ALA A 139 4.42 -3.90 0.62
C ALA A 139 4.82 -4.02 2.10
N GLY A 140 4.76 -2.90 2.84
CA GLY A 140 5.03 -2.88 4.28
C GLY A 140 4.09 -3.80 5.06
N TYR A 141 2.76 -3.67 4.88
CA TYR A 141 1.80 -4.57 5.53
C TYR A 141 2.05 -6.05 5.21
N LYS A 142 2.35 -6.38 3.94
CA LYS A 142 2.66 -7.76 3.55
C LYS A 142 3.93 -8.30 4.21
N GLN A 143 4.93 -7.45 4.47
CA GLN A 143 6.12 -7.84 5.22
C GLN A 143 5.77 -8.08 6.69
N VAL A 144 5.05 -7.16 7.33
CA VAL A 144 4.65 -7.28 8.74
C VAL A 144 3.82 -8.54 9.00
N LEU A 145 2.94 -8.91 8.06
CA LEU A 145 2.12 -10.14 8.14
C LEU A 145 2.92 -11.45 8.08
N LYS A 146 4.23 -11.42 7.78
CA LYS A 146 5.12 -12.58 7.93
C LYS A 146 5.53 -12.82 9.38
N VAL A 147 5.46 -11.80 10.23
CA VAL A 147 5.88 -11.82 11.64
C VAL A 147 4.66 -11.80 12.55
N PHE A 148 3.74 -10.86 12.33
CA PHE A 148 2.46 -10.83 13.05
C PHE A 148 1.50 -11.72 12.31
N THR A 149 1.24 -12.90 12.87
CA THR A 149 0.31 -13.89 12.33
C THR A 149 -0.98 -13.89 13.16
N ARG A 150 -1.98 -14.69 12.76
CA ARG A 150 -3.20 -14.80 13.57
C ARG A 150 -2.91 -15.41 14.95
N GLU A 151 -1.91 -16.28 15.02
CA GLU A 151 -1.43 -16.97 16.22
C GLU A 151 -0.49 -16.08 17.05
N ILE A 152 0.23 -15.18 16.38
CA ILE A 152 1.25 -14.30 16.99
C ILE A 152 0.80 -12.84 16.82
N LYS A 153 0.35 -12.19 17.91
CA LYS A 153 -0.27 -10.84 17.90
C LYS A 153 -1.59 -10.79 17.13
N ARG A 154 -2.52 -11.66 17.52
CA ARG A 154 -3.86 -11.82 16.92
C ARG A 154 -4.59 -10.50 16.61
N GLU A 155 -4.57 -9.55 17.54
CA GLU A 155 -5.23 -8.25 17.39
C GLU A 155 -4.52 -7.34 16.38
N SER A 156 -3.19 -7.24 16.45
CA SER A 156 -2.38 -6.49 15.48
C SER A 156 -2.52 -7.07 14.08
N TRP A 157 -2.53 -8.40 13.95
CA TRP A 157 -2.79 -9.07 12.68
C TRP A 157 -4.12 -8.62 12.09
N ALA A 158 -5.19 -8.60 12.89
CA ALA A 158 -6.51 -8.16 12.42
C ALA A 158 -6.53 -6.67 12.01
N ALA A 159 -5.80 -5.81 12.74
CA ALA A 159 -5.66 -4.40 12.39
C ALA A 159 -4.97 -4.22 11.04
N ILE A 160 -3.88 -4.96 10.81
CA ILE A 160 -3.14 -4.93 9.54
C ILE A 160 -4.01 -5.47 8.39
N GLN A 161 -4.82 -6.51 8.62
CA GLN A 161 -5.78 -6.98 7.62
C GLN A 161 -6.78 -5.88 7.23
N THR A 162 -7.31 -5.12 8.20
CA THR A 162 -8.20 -3.98 7.91
C THR A 162 -7.47 -2.88 7.10
N ASN A 163 -6.24 -2.52 7.48
CA ASN A 163 -5.50 -1.48 6.79
C ASN A 163 -5.08 -1.90 5.37
N LEU A 164 -4.62 -3.15 5.21
CA LEU A 164 -4.31 -3.73 3.90
C LEU A 164 -5.55 -3.82 3.02
N GLY A 165 -6.72 -4.14 3.58
CA GLY A 165 -7.99 -4.11 2.88
C GLY A 165 -8.33 -2.71 2.35
N GLN A 166 -8.11 -1.68 3.18
CA GLN A 166 -8.30 -0.28 2.78
C GLN A 166 -7.32 0.15 1.68
N ALA A 167 -6.05 -0.26 1.79
CA ALA A 167 -5.04 0.00 0.77
C ALA A 167 -5.45 -0.64 -0.57
N TYR A 168 -5.88 -1.90 -0.59
CA TYR A 168 -6.41 -2.54 -1.81
C TYR A 168 -7.67 -1.85 -2.35
N ARG A 169 -8.61 -1.47 -1.48
CA ARG A 169 -9.82 -0.74 -1.89
C ARG A 169 -9.49 0.61 -2.54
N ASN A 170 -8.40 1.26 -2.13
CA ASN A 170 -7.97 2.55 -2.67
C ASN A 170 -6.90 2.43 -3.76
N ARG A 171 -6.41 1.21 -4.03
CA ARG A 171 -5.31 0.93 -4.96
C ARG A 171 -5.66 1.37 -6.38
N ILE A 172 -4.73 2.16 -6.95
CA ILE A 172 -4.84 2.75 -8.29
C ILE A 172 -4.27 1.79 -9.35
N ARG A 173 -3.19 1.07 -9.03
CA ARG A 173 -2.55 0.12 -9.95
C ARG A 173 -3.30 -1.21 -10.01
N GLY A 174 -3.20 -1.90 -11.15
CA GLY A 174 -3.82 -3.20 -11.39
C GLY A 174 -5.32 -3.13 -11.69
N GLU A 175 -5.93 -4.29 -11.88
CA GLU A 175 -7.35 -4.37 -12.22
C GLU A 175 -8.24 -4.01 -11.04
N ARG A 176 -9.17 -3.06 -11.26
CA ARG A 176 -10.07 -2.56 -10.21
C ARG A 176 -10.90 -3.67 -9.57
N ALA A 177 -11.38 -4.62 -10.37
CA ALA A 177 -12.19 -5.73 -9.90
C ALA A 177 -11.39 -6.62 -8.93
N LEU A 178 -10.17 -7.00 -9.31
CA LEU A 178 -9.27 -7.79 -8.46
C LEU A 178 -8.90 -7.07 -7.16
N ASN A 179 -8.61 -5.78 -7.22
CA ASN A 179 -8.30 -4.98 -6.04
C ASN A 179 -9.45 -4.98 -5.01
N LEU A 180 -10.70 -4.95 -5.47
CA LEU A 180 -11.87 -5.04 -4.60
C LEU A 180 -12.04 -6.42 -3.97
N GLU A 181 -11.76 -7.51 -4.71
CA GLU A 181 -11.77 -8.87 -4.13
C GLU A 181 -10.68 -9.06 -3.08
N LEU A 182 -9.49 -8.50 -3.31
CA LEU A 182 -8.40 -8.50 -2.32
C LEU A 182 -8.79 -7.74 -1.06
N ALA A 183 -9.45 -6.59 -1.20
CA ALA A 183 -9.97 -5.81 -0.08
C ALA A 183 -11.01 -6.58 0.75
N ILE A 184 -12.01 -7.16 0.07
CA ILE A 184 -13.05 -8.00 0.69
C ILE A 184 -12.42 -9.14 1.47
N THR A 185 -11.46 -9.83 0.88
CA THR A 185 -10.73 -10.95 1.51
C THR A 185 -10.04 -10.50 2.79
N GLN A 186 -9.34 -9.36 2.79
CA GLN A 186 -8.65 -8.91 4.01
C GLN A 186 -9.63 -8.45 5.09
N TYR A 187 -10.71 -7.75 4.75
CA TYR A 187 -11.73 -7.38 5.74
C TYR A 187 -12.42 -8.60 6.36
N GLN A 188 -12.71 -9.64 5.57
CA GLN A 188 -13.25 -10.90 6.10
C GLN A 188 -12.25 -11.58 7.05
N ARG A 189 -10.95 -11.55 6.74
CA ARG A 189 -9.89 -12.03 7.64
C ARG A 189 -9.88 -11.26 8.96
N ALA A 190 -9.93 -9.94 8.93
CA ALA A 190 -10.01 -9.10 10.13
C ALA A 190 -11.25 -9.45 10.98
N LEU A 191 -12.42 -9.64 10.35
CA LEU A 191 -13.68 -10.02 11.02
C LEU A 191 -13.67 -11.45 11.60
N SER A 192 -12.67 -12.28 11.30
CA SER A 192 -12.47 -13.57 11.97
C SER A 192 -11.82 -13.43 13.37
N VAL A 193 -11.37 -12.22 13.70
CA VAL A 193 -10.79 -11.85 15.00
C VAL A 193 -11.61 -10.76 15.66
N TYR A 194 -11.89 -9.67 14.94
CA TYR A 194 -12.79 -8.64 15.41
C TYR A 194 -14.20 -9.18 15.39
N THR A 195 -14.73 -9.49 16.57
CA THR A 195 -16.12 -9.86 16.79
C THR A 195 -16.85 -8.68 17.43
N LYS A 196 -18.18 -8.66 17.32
CA LYS A 196 -18.98 -7.61 17.96
C LYS A 196 -18.82 -7.60 19.49
N SER A 197 -18.62 -8.76 20.12
CA SER A 197 -18.49 -8.88 21.58
C SER A 197 -17.14 -8.38 22.07
N ASP A 198 -16.06 -8.76 21.40
CA ASP A 198 -14.71 -8.58 21.93
C ASP A 198 -14.12 -7.24 21.46
N PHE A 199 -14.49 -6.81 20.25
CA PHE A 199 -13.95 -5.61 19.61
C PHE A 199 -15.04 -4.81 18.88
N PRO A 200 -16.10 -4.33 19.57
CA PRO A 200 -17.29 -3.75 18.94
C PRO A 200 -16.96 -2.63 17.95
N ILE A 201 -16.05 -1.72 18.33
CA ILE A 201 -15.64 -0.56 17.51
C ILE A 201 -14.89 -1.00 16.25
N TYR A 202 -13.86 -1.85 16.40
CA TYR A 202 -13.07 -2.34 15.25
C TYR A 202 -13.90 -3.25 14.35
N TRP A 203 -14.77 -4.07 14.92
CA TRP A 203 -15.73 -4.89 14.17
C TRP A 203 -16.65 -4.00 13.33
N ALA A 204 -17.29 -2.99 13.92
CA ALA A 204 -18.19 -2.10 13.21
C ALA A 204 -17.48 -1.31 12.11
N MET A 205 -16.29 -0.77 12.39
CA MET A 205 -15.46 -0.09 11.37
C MET A 205 -15.13 -1.01 10.20
N THR A 206 -14.77 -2.26 10.50
CA THR A 206 -14.46 -3.26 9.46
C THR A 206 -15.71 -3.65 8.66
N GLN A 207 -16.90 -3.68 9.28
CA GLN A 207 -18.17 -3.86 8.55
C GLN A 207 -18.42 -2.69 7.58
N ILE A 208 -18.21 -1.44 7.98
CA ILE A 208 -18.36 -0.27 7.09
C ILE A 208 -17.45 -0.42 5.86
N ASN A 209 -16.17 -0.71 6.10
CA ASN A 209 -15.18 -0.88 5.06
C ASN A 209 -15.51 -2.03 4.09
N LEU A 210 -16.00 -3.16 4.63
CA LEU A 210 -16.47 -4.28 3.83
C LEU A 210 -17.74 -3.94 3.03
N GLY A 211 -18.64 -3.15 3.60
CA GLY A 211 -19.83 -2.64 2.92
C GLY A 211 -19.46 -1.77 1.71
N GLU A 212 -18.50 -0.86 1.87
CA GLU A 212 -18.00 -0.04 0.76
C GLU A 212 -17.34 -0.86 -0.34
N ALA A 213 -16.59 -1.90 0.03
CA ALA A 213 -15.98 -2.81 -0.94
C ALA A 213 -17.05 -3.57 -1.73
N TYR A 214 -18.11 -4.07 -1.07
CA TYR A 214 -19.24 -4.70 -1.77
C TYR A 214 -20.02 -3.71 -2.66
N ARG A 215 -20.32 -2.50 -2.18
CA ARG A 215 -21.03 -1.49 -2.97
C ARG A 215 -20.29 -1.18 -4.28
N ASN A 216 -18.96 -1.14 -4.23
CA ASN A 216 -18.11 -0.85 -5.38
C ASN A 216 -17.70 -2.07 -6.22
N ARG A 217 -18.03 -3.30 -5.76
CA ARG A 217 -17.62 -4.55 -6.40
C ARG A 217 -18.14 -4.65 -7.83
N ILE A 218 -17.24 -5.05 -8.74
CA ILE A 218 -17.50 -5.14 -10.19
C ILE A 218 -17.97 -6.55 -10.59
N HIS A 219 -17.42 -7.59 -9.97
CA HIS A 219 -17.83 -8.97 -10.21
C HIS A 219 -19.21 -9.27 -9.59
N ASP A 220 -19.84 -10.33 -10.10
CA ASP A 220 -21.17 -10.82 -9.72
C ASP A 220 -22.31 -9.83 -10.00
N HIS A 221 -23.53 -10.23 -9.60
CA HIS A 221 -24.72 -9.41 -9.78
C HIS A 221 -24.70 -8.19 -8.86
N LYS A 222 -24.68 -7.00 -9.47
CA LYS A 222 -24.66 -5.70 -8.76
C LYS A 222 -25.72 -5.61 -7.66
N ALA A 223 -26.93 -6.12 -7.89
CA ALA A 223 -28.00 -6.16 -6.90
C ALA A 223 -27.62 -6.93 -5.63
N GLU A 224 -27.06 -8.13 -5.76
CA GLU A 224 -26.62 -8.94 -4.60
C GLU A 224 -25.48 -8.26 -3.82
N ASN A 225 -24.57 -7.60 -4.54
CA ASN A 225 -23.49 -6.85 -3.92
C ASN A 225 -24.02 -5.66 -3.10
N LEU A 226 -25.07 -4.99 -3.58
CA LEU A 226 -25.73 -3.91 -2.84
C LEU A 226 -26.45 -4.43 -1.59
N GLU A 227 -27.12 -5.58 -1.66
CA GLU A 227 -27.72 -6.21 -0.47
C GLU A 227 -26.65 -6.59 0.56
N LYS A 228 -25.52 -7.15 0.10
CA LYS A 228 -24.37 -7.41 0.98
C LYS A 228 -23.89 -6.11 1.63
N ALA A 229 -23.71 -5.03 0.87
CA ALA A 229 -23.28 -3.74 1.41
C ALA A 229 -24.23 -3.19 2.49
N ILE A 230 -25.53 -3.15 2.18
CA ILE A 230 -26.59 -2.69 3.10
C ILE A 230 -26.55 -3.51 4.40
N ALA A 231 -26.46 -4.83 4.31
CA ALA A 231 -26.38 -5.70 5.48
C ALA A 231 -25.17 -5.35 6.36
N ARG A 232 -24.00 -5.03 5.78
CA ARG A 232 -22.80 -4.63 6.55
C ARG A 232 -22.98 -3.28 7.24
N TYR A 233 -23.58 -2.31 6.57
CA TYR A 233 -23.86 -1.00 7.16
C TYR A 233 -24.86 -1.09 8.32
N LEU A 234 -25.92 -1.90 8.18
CA LEU A 234 -26.88 -2.16 9.26
C LEU A 234 -26.22 -2.85 10.47
N LEU A 235 -25.28 -3.76 10.23
CA LEU A 235 -24.47 -4.35 11.30
C LEU A 235 -23.65 -3.28 12.04
N ALA A 236 -23.01 -2.36 11.33
CA ALA A 236 -22.23 -1.28 11.94
C ALA A 236 -23.09 -0.31 12.78
N LEU A 237 -24.33 -0.01 12.35
CA LEU A 237 -25.29 0.82 13.11
C LEU A 237 -25.69 0.21 14.46
N SER A 238 -25.49 -1.09 14.66
CA SER A 238 -25.74 -1.73 15.95
C SER A 238 -24.67 -1.42 17.01
N VAL A 239 -23.61 -0.70 16.63
CA VAL A 239 -22.55 -0.19 17.50
C VAL A 239 -22.45 1.33 17.40
N TYR A 240 -22.40 1.86 16.17
CA TYR A 240 -22.38 3.30 15.91
C TYR A 240 -23.80 3.85 15.84
N THR A 241 -24.29 4.35 16.96
CA THR A 241 -25.59 5.03 17.08
C THR A 241 -25.41 6.54 17.02
N GLU A 242 -26.49 7.25 16.72
CA GLU A 242 -26.52 8.72 16.73
C GLU A 242 -26.05 9.29 18.07
N SER A 243 -26.41 8.63 19.18
CA SER A 243 -26.10 9.09 20.53
C SER A 243 -24.65 8.90 20.97
N ASN A 244 -23.95 7.85 20.50
CA ASN A 244 -22.61 7.53 20.98
C ASN A 244 -21.51 7.93 19.98
N PHE A 245 -21.81 7.93 18.68
CA PHE A 245 -20.87 8.19 17.60
C PHE A 245 -21.57 8.90 16.43
N PRO A 246 -22.07 10.15 16.63
CA PRO A 246 -22.91 10.85 15.66
C PRO A 246 -22.23 11.02 14.29
N TYR A 247 -20.91 11.25 14.26
CA TYR A 247 -20.14 11.34 13.02
C TYR A 247 -20.18 10.04 12.21
N TYR A 248 -19.78 8.91 12.83
CA TYR A 248 -19.78 7.61 12.15
C TYR A 248 -21.18 7.15 11.80
N TRP A 249 -22.17 7.44 12.66
CA TRP A 249 -23.57 7.16 12.34
C TRP A 249 -24.00 7.89 11.06
N ALA A 250 -23.70 9.19 10.92
CA ALA A 250 -24.04 9.98 9.73
C ALA A 250 -23.32 9.50 8.46
N GLU A 251 -22.05 9.09 8.58
CA GLU A 251 -21.31 8.46 7.49
C GLU A 251 -21.98 7.17 7.02
N ILE A 252 -22.42 6.31 7.95
CA ILE A 252 -23.12 5.06 7.63
C ILE A 252 -24.49 5.34 6.98
N GLN A 253 -25.22 6.36 7.44
CA GLN A 253 -26.49 6.76 6.80
C GLN A 253 -26.27 7.22 5.35
N THR A 254 -25.20 7.99 5.11
CA THR A 254 -24.83 8.42 3.76
C THR A 254 -24.51 7.21 2.86
N ASN A 255 -23.73 6.27 3.38
CA ASN A 255 -23.40 5.03 2.69
C ASN A 255 -24.64 4.16 2.38
N LEU A 256 -25.60 4.08 3.31
CA LEU A 256 -26.89 3.41 3.10
C LEU A 256 -27.72 4.11 2.02
N ALA A 257 -27.82 5.44 2.07
CA ALA A 257 -28.57 6.22 1.09
C ALA A 257 -28.03 5.99 -0.33
N GLU A 258 -26.71 6.00 -0.50
CA GLU A 258 -26.07 5.68 -1.79
C GLU A 258 -26.37 4.25 -2.25
N ALA A 259 -26.27 3.26 -1.35
CA ALA A 259 -26.54 1.87 -1.68
C ALA A 259 -28.01 1.64 -2.08
N TYR A 260 -28.96 2.23 -1.36
CA TYR A 260 -30.38 2.17 -1.71
C TYR A 260 -30.69 2.90 -3.02
N SER A 261 -30.06 4.05 -3.26
CA SER A 261 -30.21 4.77 -4.53
C SER A 261 -29.72 3.93 -5.71
N GLN A 262 -28.57 3.26 -5.59
CA GLN A 262 -28.06 2.37 -6.64
C GLN A 262 -28.95 1.13 -6.82
N ARG A 263 -29.53 0.61 -5.74
CA ARG A 263 -30.42 -0.56 -5.77
C ARG A 263 -31.70 -0.29 -6.55
N MET A 264 -32.26 0.93 -6.48
CA MET A 264 -33.48 1.28 -7.21
C MET A 264 -33.25 1.50 -8.72
N LEU A 265 -32.00 1.73 -9.13
CA LEU A 265 -31.63 2.04 -10.53
C LEU A 265 -31.18 0.81 -11.33
N GLY A 266 -30.94 -0.32 -10.67
CA GLY A 266 -30.49 -1.59 -11.30
C GLY A 266 -31.54 -2.68 -11.16
#